data_AF-A0A9W4QWS8-F1
#
_entry.id   AF-A0A9W4QWS8-F1
#
_cell.length_a   1.000
_cell.length_b   1.000
_cell.length_c   1.000
_cell.angle_alpha   90.00
_cell.angle_beta   90.00
_cell.angle_gamma   90.00
#
_symmetry.space_group_name_H-M   'P 1'
#
loop_
_entity.id
_entity.type
_entity.pdbx_description
1 polymer ?
#
loop_
_entity_poly.entity_id
_entity_poly.type
_entity_poly.pdbx_seq_one_letter_code
_entity_poly.pdbx_strand_id
1 'polypeptide(L)'
;MIKKIKALLALYNQYSDPDTVFIYQMGKVGSTALEDAIKGAVHIHNFYSHNHPCKLRLQGLAGFGWRYYCKRFVQECELAVKRLAFRRRKHSKVITLVREPLERNISMFFHDLDCYLFALYSNCDRSIYPPVATRTQDPEVLNDAFLKHFEHDYPLFWFDNELKRMTGVDVYKHHFDKSKRFLKAESHSCEVLCLDIRVLEQSADLLSEFLGQKVAVCFANQAERKWYGDVYATFKNTHCPSLGFHKVLKNSKYYQHFFP
;
A
#
# COMPACT_ATOMS: atom_id res chain seq x y z
N MET A 1 -21.72 -18.66 14.40
CA MET A 1 -20.42 -18.91 15.07
C MET A 1 -19.55 -19.88 14.27
N ILE A 2 -20.04 -21.08 13.93
CA ILE A 2 -19.29 -22.12 13.17
C ILE A 2 -18.70 -21.62 11.84
N LYS A 3 -19.46 -20.85 11.04
CA LYS A 3 -18.95 -20.27 9.77
C LYS A 3 -17.73 -19.37 9.95
N LYS A 4 -17.68 -18.56 11.01
CA LYS A 4 -16.56 -17.66 11.30
C LYS A 4 -15.31 -18.43 11.74
N ILE A 5 -15.49 -19.47 12.54
CA ILE A 5 -14.38 -20.35 12.96
C ILE A 5 -13.79 -21.06 11.74
N LYS A 6 -14.64 -21.61 10.86
CA LYS A 6 -14.18 -22.20 9.59
C LYS A 6 -13.41 -21.21 8.72
N ALA A 7 -13.86 -19.95 8.65
CA ALA A 7 -13.14 -18.91 7.89
C ALA A 7 -11.77 -18.60 8.50
N LEU A 8 -11.65 -18.49 9.82
CA LEU A 8 -10.35 -18.27 10.48
C LEU A 8 -9.40 -19.46 10.30
N LEU A 9 -9.93 -20.69 10.34
CA LEU A 9 -9.12 -21.90 10.05
C LEU A 9 -8.65 -21.93 8.60
N ALA A 10 -9.52 -21.59 7.63
CA ALA A 10 -9.13 -21.48 6.23
C ALA A 10 -8.03 -20.43 6.03
N LEU A 11 -8.16 -19.27 6.70
CA LEU A 11 -7.17 -18.21 6.69
C LEU A 11 -5.83 -18.66 7.27
N TYR A 12 -5.87 -19.36 8.41
CA TYR A 12 -4.68 -19.94 9.02
C TYR A 12 -3.99 -20.92 8.06
N ASN A 13 -4.75 -21.86 7.51
CA ASN A 13 -4.23 -22.89 6.61
C ASN A 13 -3.56 -22.25 5.39
N GLN A 14 -4.26 -21.33 4.71
CA GLN A 14 -3.72 -20.61 3.56
C GLN A 14 -2.41 -19.87 3.91
N TYR A 15 -2.37 -19.14 5.02
CA TYR A 15 -1.16 -18.38 5.40
C TYR A 15 -0.02 -19.28 5.91
N SER A 16 -0.33 -20.47 6.41
CA SER A 16 0.67 -21.44 6.88
C SER A 16 1.19 -22.38 5.78
N ASP A 17 0.50 -22.44 4.63
CA ASP A 17 0.81 -23.36 3.53
C ASP A 17 2.18 -23.03 2.91
N PRO A 18 3.17 -23.95 2.96
CA PRO A 18 4.52 -23.72 2.44
C PRO A 18 4.57 -23.16 1.01
N ASP A 19 3.61 -23.53 0.15
CA ASP A 19 3.59 -23.13 -1.27
C ASP A 19 2.99 -21.73 -1.49
N THR A 20 2.45 -21.11 -0.44
CA THR A 20 1.89 -19.75 -0.53
C THR A 20 2.98 -18.71 -0.76
N VAL A 21 2.83 -17.96 -1.85
CA VAL A 21 3.63 -16.77 -2.18
C VAL A 21 2.95 -15.53 -1.64
N PHE A 22 3.70 -14.63 -1.02
CA PHE A 22 3.14 -13.39 -0.48
C PHE A 22 3.48 -12.19 -1.36
N ILE A 23 2.47 -11.53 -1.91
CA ILE A 23 2.60 -10.17 -2.43
C ILE A 23 2.32 -9.26 -1.24
N TYR A 24 3.35 -8.78 -0.56
CA TYR A 24 3.22 -7.98 0.66
C TYR A 24 3.76 -6.59 0.41
N GLN A 25 2.85 -5.63 0.21
CA GLN A 25 3.21 -4.30 -0.26
C GLN A 25 2.20 -3.24 0.13
N MET A 26 2.66 -1.99 0.18
CA MET A 26 1.79 -0.85 0.43
C MET A 26 0.75 -0.68 -0.70
N GLY A 27 -0.37 -0.01 -0.44
CA GLY A 27 -1.36 0.27 -1.48
C GLY A 27 -0.80 1.17 -2.59
N LYS A 28 -1.26 0.97 -3.84
CA LYS A 28 -0.99 1.82 -5.03
C LYS A 28 0.42 1.78 -5.64
N VAL A 29 1.11 0.66 -5.44
CA VAL A 29 2.40 0.37 -6.10
C VAL A 29 2.29 -0.66 -7.23
N GLY A 30 1.07 -0.97 -7.70
CA GLY A 30 0.86 -1.84 -8.87
C GLY A 30 0.72 -3.34 -8.58
N SER A 31 0.19 -3.74 -7.41
CA SER A 31 -0.01 -5.17 -7.04
C SER A 31 -0.83 -5.96 -8.02
N THR A 32 -1.85 -5.35 -8.63
CA THR A 32 -2.84 -6.14 -9.37
C THR A 32 -2.21 -6.90 -10.54
N ALA A 33 -1.17 -6.34 -11.16
CA ALA A 33 -0.40 -7.05 -12.18
C ALA A 33 0.31 -8.30 -11.62
N LEU A 34 0.77 -8.27 -10.36
CA LEU A 34 1.35 -9.43 -9.67
C LEU A 34 0.29 -10.44 -9.24
N GLU A 35 -0.87 -9.97 -8.76
CA GLU A 35 -1.99 -10.82 -8.35
C GLU A 35 -2.49 -11.68 -9.50
N ASP A 36 -2.61 -11.07 -10.68
CA ASP A 36 -3.06 -11.76 -11.90
C ASP A 36 -1.98 -12.70 -12.45
N ALA A 37 -0.69 -12.36 -12.27
CA ALA A 37 0.44 -13.10 -12.83
C ALA A 37 0.89 -14.29 -11.98
N ILE A 38 0.71 -14.24 -10.66
CA ILE A 38 1.28 -15.23 -9.73
C ILE A 38 0.17 -16.13 -9.18
N LYS A 39 0.17 -17.38 -9.65
CA LYS A 39 -0.80 -18.38 -9.21
C LYS A 39 -0.58 -18.71 -7.72
N GLY A 40 -1.68 -18.75 -6.97
CA GLY A 40 -1.65 -19.08 -5.54
C GLY A 40 -1.07 -17.97 -4.66
N ALA A 41 -0.82 -16.77 -5.19
CA ALA A 41 -0.35 -15.66 -4.39
C ALA A 41 -1.44 -15.15 -3.43
N VAL A 42 -1.00 -14.79 -2.23
CA VAL A 42 -1.80 -14.05 -1.27
C VAL A 42 -1.32 -12.60 -1.25
N HIS A 43 -2.23 -11.69 -1.56
CA HIS A 43 -1.94 -10.26 -1.52
C HIS A 43 -2.31 -9.66 -0.15
N ILE A 44 -1.36 -8.91 0.39
CA ILE A 44 -1.43 -8.31 1.72
C ILE A 44 -0.94 -6.88 1.63
N HIS A 45 -1.77 -5.96 2.12
CA HIS A 45 -1.34 -4.58 2.33
C HIS A 45 -0.70 -4.39 3.70
N ASN A 46 -1.37 -4.88 4.75
CA ASN A 46 -0.93 -4.68 6.13
C ASN A 46 -1.24 -5.93 6.97
N PHE A 47 -0.31 -6.28 7.86
CA PHE A 47 -0.55 -7.19 8.98
C PHE A 47 -0.97 -6.44 10.24
N TYR A 48 -0.78 -5.12 10.32
CA TYR A 48 -1.19 -4.31 11.46
C TYR A 48 -2.21 -3.24 11.04
N SER A 49 -3.35 -3.20 11.72
CA SER A 49 -4.48 -2.36 11.36
C SER A 49 -4.25 -0.85 11.52
N HIS A 50 -3.28 -0.47 12.34
CA HIS A 50 -2.95 0.93 12.59
C HIS A 50 -2.28 1.59 11.37
N ASN A 51 -1.64 0.80 10.50
CA ASN A 51 -1.00 1.26 9.27
C ASN A 51 -2.00 1.29 8.08
N HIS A 52 -3.24 1.67 8.28
CA HIS A 52 -4.19 1.75 7.16
C HIS A 52 -3.88 2.98 6.28
N PRO A 53 -3.85 2.86 4.94
CA PRO A 53 -3.41 3.93 4.03
C PRO A 53 -4.33 5.17 4.00
N CYS A 54 -5.51 5.10 4.60
CA CYS A 54 -6.45 6.21 4.72
C CYS A 54 -7.04 6.21 6.14
N LYS A 55 -6.47 7.01 7.05
CA LYS A 55 -6.97 7.18 8.43
C LYS A 55 -8.34 7.83 8.47
N LEU A 56 -8.60 8.76 7.55
CA LEU A 56 -9.87 9.47 7.43
C LEU A 56 -11.06 8.51 7.27
N ARG A 57 -10.95 7.53 6.37
CA ARG A 57 -11.98 6.50 6.21
C ARG A 57 -12.23 5.71 7.50
N LEU A 58 -11.18 5.43 8.26
CA LEU A 58 -11.31 4.75 9.55
C LEU A 58 -12.02 5.61 10.59
N GLN A 59 -11.75 6.91 10.61
CA GLN A 59 -12.40 7.86 11.51
C GLN A 59 -13.89 8.01 11.15
N GLY A 60 -14.21 8.17 9.87
CA GLY A 60 -15.60 8.20 9.40
C GLY A 60 -16.37 6.92 9.79
N LEU A 61 -15.73 5.76 9.67
CA LEU A 61 -16.33 4.49 10.10
C LEU A 61 -16.52 4.39 11.62
N ALA A 62 -15.71 5.07 12.43
CA ALA A 62 -15.89 5.09 13.89
C ALA A 62 -17.21 5.77 14.30
N GLY A 63 -17.75 6.66 13.45
CA GLY A 63 -19.06 7.29 13.64
C GLY A 63 -20.24 6.30 13.71
N PHE A 64 -20.08 5.04 13.26
CA PHE A 64 -21.11 4.00 13.36
C PHE A 64 -21.20 3.34 14.76
N GLY A 65 -20.47 3.84 15.75
CA GLY A 65 -20.58 3.41 17.15
C GLY A 65 -20.22 1.95 17.38
N TRP A 66 -20.98 1.24 18.22
CA TRP A 66 -20.66 -0.13 18.66
C TRP A 66 -20.45 -1.14 17.51
N ARG A 67 -21.17 -0.99 16.38
CA ARG A 67 -21.04 -1.88 15.22
C ARG A 67 -19.65 -1.79 14.60
N TYR A 68 -19.05 -0.60 14.58
CA TYR A 68 -17.68 -0.40 14.14
C TYR A 68 -16.68 -1.12 15.04
N TYR A 69 -16.82 -1.00 16.36
CA TYR A 69 -15.94 -1.70 17.30
C TYR A 69 -16.04 -3.22 17.16
N CYS A 70 -17.24 -3.77 16.98
CA CYS A 70 -17.39 -5.21 16.69
C CYS A 70 -16.72 -5.61 15.37
N LYS A 71 -16.86 -4.81 14.31
CA LYS A 71 -16.19 -5.06 13.02
C LYS A 71 -14.67 -4.99 13.16
N ARG A 72 -14.16 -4.00 13.91
CA ARG A 72 -12.73 -3.85 14.19
C ARG A 72 -12.17 -5.02 14.97
N PHE A 73 -12.87 -5.46 16.00
CA PHE A 73 -12.45 -6.64 16.76
C PHE A 73 -12.32 -7.87 15.87
N VAL A 74 -13.30 -8.12 14.99
CA VAL A 74 -13.23 -9.23 14.02
C VAL A 74 -12.02 -9.08 13.09
N GLN A 75 -11.77 -7.87 12.57
CA GLN A 75 -10.59 -7.60 11.73
C GLN A 75 -9.28 -7.83 12.49
N GLU A 76 -9.18 -7.42 13.76
CA GLU A 76 -8.00 -7.71 14.58
C GLU A 76 -7.79 -9.20 14.82
N CYS A 77 -8.87 -9.97 15.04
CA CYS A 77 -8.78 -11.41 15.15
C CYS A 77 -8.26 -12.04 13.85
N GLU A 78 -8.77 -11.61 12.69
CA GLU A 78 -8.28 -12.08 11.38
C GLU A 78 -6.80 -11.75 11.18
N LEU A 79 -6.38 -10.51 11.47
CA LEU A 79 -4.98 -10.10 11.38
C LEU A 79 -4.10 -10.87 12.37
N ALA A 80 -4.59 -11.15 13.58
CA ALA A 80 -3.87 -11.96 14.56
C ALA A 80 -3.63 -13.38 14.07
N VAL A 81 -4.65 -14.01 13.46
CA VAL A 81 -4.53 -15.34 12.85
C VAL A 81 -3.53 -15.32 11.69
N LYS A 82 -3.61 -14.33 10.79
CA LYS A 82 -2.65 -14.15 9.70
C LYS A 82 -1.22 -14.02 10.19
N ARG A 83 -0.99 -13.17 11.21
CA ARG A 83 0.34 -12.99 11.82
C ARG A 83 0.85 -14.28 12.45
N LEU A 84 0.00 -15.00 13.18
CA LEU A 84 0.37 -16.27 13.81
C LEU A 84 0.74 -17.32 12.76
N ALA A 85 -0.09 -17.48 11.72
CA ALA A 85 0.15 -18.42 10.63
C ALA A 85 1.46 -18.10 9.90
N PHE A 86 1.67 -16.83 9.50
CA PHE A 86 2.88 -16.39 8.82
C PHE A 86 4.15 -16.63 9.67
N ARG A 87 4.13 -16.28 10.97
CA ARG A 87 5.29 -16.46 11.86
C ARG A 87 5.68 -17.90 12.12
N ARG A 88 4.76 -18.86 11.97
CA ARG A 88 5.03 -20.28 12.17
C ARG A 88 5.69 -20.96 10.97
N ARG A 89 5.77 -20.26 9.84
CA ARG A 89 6.39 -20.79 8.63
C ARG A 89 7.88 -20.96 8.83
N LYS A 90 8.42 -22.09 8.35
CA LYS A 90 9.86 -22.34 8.30
C LYS A 90 10.56 -21.51 7.23
N HIS A 91 9.83 -21.15 6.17
CA HIS A 91 10.32 -20.37 5.05
C HIS A 91 9.18 -19.61 4.36
N SER A 92 9.44 -18.38 3.93
CA SER A 92 8.48 -17.52 3.23
C SER A 92 9.17 -16.71 2.15
N LYS A 93 8.55 -16.68 0.96
CA LYS A 93 8.93 -15.76 -0.12
C LYS A 93 7.95 -14.61 -0.19
N VAL A 94 8.48 -13.40 -0.18
CA VAL A 94 7.72 -12.15 -0.24
C VAL A 94 8.16 -11.37 -1.48
N ILE A 95 7.19 -10.91 -2.25
CA ILE A 95 7.38 -9.90 -3.30
C ILE A 95 6.77 -8.60 -2.81
N THR A 96 7.54 -7.51 -2.89
CA THR A 96 7.08 -6.16 -2.60
C THR A 96 7.48 -5.23 -3.74
N LEU A 97 6.65 -4.23 -4.02
CA LEU A 97 6.97 -3.21 -5.01
C LEU A 97 7.24 -1.86 -4.36
N VAL A 98 8.10 -1.07 -5.00
CA VAL A 98 8.30 0.35 -4.72
C VAL A 98 7.79 1.20 -5.88
N ARG A 99 7.28 2.36 -5.52
CA ARG A 99 6.87 3.41 -6.45
C ARG A 99 7.29 4.75 -5.89
N GLU A 100 7.59 5.70 -6.78
CA GLU A 100 7.91 7.07 -6.37
C GLU A 100 6.80 7.60 -5.44
N PRO A 101 7.16 8.18 -4.27
CA PRO A 101 6.20 8.45 -3.20
C PRO A 101 5.11 9.46 -3.60
N LEU A 102 5.44 10.49 -4.38
CA LEU A 102 4.45 11.46 -4.86
C LEU A 102 3.46 10.80 -5.82
N GLU A 103 3.94 10.05 -6.81
CA GLU A 103 3.06 9.34 -7.74
C GLU A 103 2.12 8.35 -7.04
N ARG A 104 2.66 7.61 -6.06
CA ARG A 104 1.88 6.69 -5.24
C ARG A 104 0.81 7.45 -4.47
N ASN A 105 1.15 8.59 -3.88
CA ASN A 105 0.23 9.39 -3.09
C ASN A 105 -0.88 9.99 -3.95
N ILE A 106 -0.57 10.53 -5.13
CA ILE A 106 -1.60 10.99 -6.08
C ILE A 106 -2.54 9.83 -6.45
N SER A 107 -1.99 8.65 -6.76
CA SER A 107 -2.81 7.47 -7.10
C SER A 107 -3.71 7.00 -5.94
N MET A 108 -3.26 7.14 -4.69
CA MET A 108 -4.04 6.80 -3.50
C MET A 108 -5.09 7.87 -3.18
N PHE A 109 -4.74 9.15 -3.34
CA PHE A 109 -5.66 10.27 -3.17
C PHE A 109 -6.87 10.13 -4.08
N PHE A 110 -6.66 9.91 -5.38
CA PHE A 110 -7.76 9.71 -6.32
C PHE A 110 -8.56 8.42 -6.09
N HIS A 111 -7.95 7.41 -5.46
CA HIS A 111 -8.67 6.18 -5.16
C HIS A 111 -9.74 6.37 -4.08
N ASP A 112 -9.47 7.20 -3.09
CA ASP A 112 -10.36 7.53 -1.98
C ASP A 112 -10.75 9.04 -2.06
N LEU A 113 -10.91 9.57 -3.28
CA LEU A 113 -11.13 11.01 -3.55
C LEU A 113 -12.34 11.55 -2.79
N ASP A 114 -13.41 10.76 -2.77
CA ASP A 114 -14.65 11.04 -2.05
C ASP A 114 -14.41 11.31 -0.56
N CYS A 115 -13.54 10.51 0.07
CA CYS A 115 -13.19 10.69 1.47
C CYS A 115 -12.52 12.05 1.69
N TYR A 116 -11.49 12.37 0.91
CA TYR A 116 -10.72 13.61 1.10
C TYR A 116 -11.52 14.88 0.78
N LEU A 117 -12.39 14.83 -0.24
CA LEU A 117 -13.33 15.93 -0.50
C LEU A 117 -14.30 16.11 0.66
N PHE A 118 -14.82 15.02 1.23
CA PHE A 118 -15.68 15.10 2.39
C PHE A 118 -14.97 15.73 3.60
N ALA A 119 -13.70 15.36 3.86
CA ALA A 119 -12.91 16.02 4.89
C ALA A 119 -12.71 17.51 4.63
N LEU A 120 -12.39 17.91 3.41
CA LEU A 120 -12.19 19.32 3.06
C LEU A 120 -13.44 20.17 3.35
N TYR A 121 -14.64 19.66 3.04
CA TYR A 121 -15.89 20.40 3.23
C TYR A 121 -16.49 20.31 4.64
N SER A 122 -16.15 19.27 5.42
CA SER A 122 -16.73 19.04 6.75
C SER A 122 -15.75 19.20 7.91
N ASN A 123 -14.44 19.23 7.63
CA ASN A 123 -13.35 19.09 8.60
C ASN A 123 -13.54 17.90 9.56
N CYS A 124 -14.06 16.77 9.05
CA CYS A 124 -14.37 15.60 9.88
C CYS A 124 -13.14 14.86 10.41
N ASP A 125 -11.95 15.07 9.83
CA ASP A 125 -10.66 14.65 10.37
C ASP A 125 -10.13 15.56 11.48
N ARG A 126 -10.81 16.69 11.77
CA ARG A 126 -10.42 17.68 12.78
C ARG A 126 -9.03 18.24 12.52
N SER A 127 -8.71 18.46 11.25
CA SER A 127 -7.51 19.18 10.85
C SER A 127 -7.53 20.62 11.40
N ILE A 128 -6.36 21.26 11.41
CA ILE A 128 -6.24 22.69 11.74
C ILE A 128 -6.89 23.61 10.70
N TYR A 129 -7.22 23.07 9.52
CA TYR A 129 -7.77 23.84 8.41
C TYR A 129 -9.30 23.96 8.57
N PRO A 130 -9.86 25.17 8.43
CA PRO A 130 -11.31 25.33 8.45
C PRO A 130 -11.93 24.66 7.20
N PRO A 131 -13.19 24.17 7.32
CA PRO A 131 -13.88 23.61 6.16
C PRO A 131 -14.06 24.68 5.07
N VAL A 132 -13.89 24.26 3.82
CA VAL A 132 -14.09 25.14 2.66
C VAL A 132 -15.57 25.38 2.43
N ALA A 133 -15.94 26.60 2.01
CA ALA A 133 -17.32 26.92 1.68
C ALA A 133 -17.81 26.07 0.49
N THR A 134 -18.97 25.44 0.63
CA THR A 134 -19.53 24.55 -0.41
C THR A 134 -20.04 25.29 -1.63
N ARG A 135 -20.24 26.61 -1.54
CA ARG A 135 -20.73 27.46 -2.64
C ARG A 135 -19.62 27.94 -3.59
N THR A 136 -18.36 27.79 -3.20
CA THR A 136 -17.21 28.20 -4.01
C THR A 136 -16.68 27.03 -4.84
N GLN A 137 -16.68 27.19 -6.16
CA GLN A 137 -16.08 26.23 -7.09
C GLN A 137 -14.66 26.70 -7.45
N ASP A 138 -13.74 26.50 -6.50
CA ASP A 138 -12.33 26.84 -6.67
C ASP A 138 -11.59 25.72 -7.43
N PRO A 139 -10.87 26.01 -8.53
CA PRO A 139 -10.00 25.05 -9.20
C PRO A 139 -8.94 24.40 -8.28
N GLU A 140 -8.55 25.08 -7.20
CA GLU A 140 -7.54 24.61 -6.25
C GLU A 140 -8.07 23.59 -5.23
N VAL A 141 -9.37 23.27 -5.25
CA VAL A 141 -10.01 22.36 -4.28
C VAL A 141 -9.30 21.00 -4.16
N LEU A 142 -8.80 20.45 -5.27
CA LEU A 142 -8.09 19.18 -5.28
C LEU A 142 -6.68 19.31 -4.69
N ASN A 143 -5.98 20.42 -4.96
CA ASN A 143 -4.67 20.72 -4.38
C ASN A 143 -4.80 20.89 -2.87
N ASP A 144 -5.82 21.61 -2.42
CA ASP A 144 -6.13 21.81 -1.02
C ASP A 144 -6.46 20.50 -0.32
N ALA A 145 -7.37 19.70 -0.86
CA ALA A 145 -7.69 18.38 -0.30
C ALA A 145 -6.46 17.48 -0.21
N PHE A 146 -5.63 17.47 -1.26
CA PHE A 146 -4.39 16.69 -1.30
C PHE A 146 -3.41 17.17 -0.23
N LEU A 147 -3.07 18.46 -0.19
CA LEU A 147 -2.03 18.97 0.71
C LEU A 147 -2.45 19.02 2.19
N LYS A 148 -3.73 19.29 2.46
CA LYS A 148 -4.24 19.57 3.81
C LYS A 148 -4.77 18.33 4.52
N HIS A 149 -5.35 17.37 3.78
CA HIS A 149 -6.08 16.23 4.35
C HIS A 149 -5.49 14.86 3.98
N PHE A 150 -4.61 14.77 2.97
CA PHE A 150 -3.97 13.50 2.61
C PHE A 150 -2.74 13.21 3.48
N GLU A 151 -2.60 11.95 3.90
CA GLU A 151 -1.45 11.48 4.69
C GLU A 151 -0.27 11.12 3.77
N HIS A 152 0.66 12.07 3.58
CA HIS A 152 1.75 11.93 2.62
C HIS A 152 2.92 11.05 3.06
N ASP A 153 3.06 10.79 4.36
CA ASP A 153 4.19 10.11 4.97
C ASP A 153 4.03 8.58 5.03
N TYR A 154 2.82 8.07 4.83
CA TYR A 154 2.52 6.63 4.76
C TYR A 154 3.54 5.80 3.95
N PRO A 155 3.88 6.11 2.69
CA PRO A 155 4.85 5.31 1.93
C PRO A 155 6.27 5.35 2.52
N LEU A 156 6.61 6.40 3.25
CA LEU A 156 7.95 6.62 3.80
C LEU A 156 8.22 5.67 4.97
N PHE A 157 7.17 5.35 5.74
CA PHE A 157 7.28 4.55 6.96
C PHE A 157 6.76 3.12 6.80
N TRP A 158 6.10 2.78 5.69
CA TRP A 158 5.49 1.46 5.50
C TRP A 158 6.49 0.32 5.67
N PHE A 159 7.70 0.41 5.10
CA PHE A 159 8.69 -0.66 5.22
C PHE A 159 9.14 -0.91 6.66
N ASP A 160 9.30 0.14 7.48
CA ASP A 160 9.67 -0.01 8.89
C ASP A 160 8.47 -0.48 9.73
N ASN A 161 7.28 0.08 9.51
CA ASN A 161 6.09 -0.17 10.34
C ASN A 161 5.36 -1.48 10.01
N GLU A 162 5.46 -1.98 8.79
CA GLU A 162 4.79 -3.18 8.28
C GLU A 162 5.77 -4.29 7.92
N LEU A 163 6.59 -4.11 6.88
CA LEU A 163 7.42 -5.19 6.34
C LEU A 163 8.42 -5.68 7.38
N LYS A 164 9.32 -4.80 7.84
CA LYS A 164 10.36 -5.11 8.82
C LYS A 164 9.78 -5.64 10.13
N ARG A 165 8.69 -5.05 10.61
CA ARG A 165 8.02 -5.49 11.84
C ARG A 165 7.47 -6.92 11.73
N MET A 166 7.04 -7.34 10.55
CA MET A 166 6.46 -8.66 10.32
C MET A 166 7.52 -9.71 9.98
N THR A 167 8.45 -9.38 9.10
CA THR A 167 9.40 -10.33 8.51
C THR A 167 10.79 -10.29 9.13
N GLY A 168 11.13 -9.22 9.86
CA GLY A 168 12.50 -8.97 10.33
C GLY A 168 13.45 -8.49 9.24
N VAL A 169 12.99 -8.31 8.00
CA VAL A 169 13.80 -7.83 6.86
C VAL A 169 13.81 -6.30 6.85
N ASP A 170 14.99 -5.71 7.03
CA ASP A 170 15.21 -4.27 6.89
C ASP A 170 15.77 -3.97 5.50
N VAL A 171 14.88 -3.75 4.53
CA VAL A 171 15.23 -3.52 3.11
C VAL A 171 16.29 -2.43 2.94
N TYR A 172 16.31 -1.43 3.82
CA TYR A 172 17.23 -0.31 3.76
C TYR A 172 18.68 -0.66 4.09
N LYS A 173 18.93 -1.84 4.67
CA LYS A 173 20.28 -2.36 4.91
C LYS A 173 20.88 -3.09 3.71
N HIS A 174 20.08 -3.37 2.68
CA HIS A 174 20.51 -4.10 1.49
C HIS A 174 20.69 -3.14 0.32
N HIS A 175 21.63 -3.40 -0.57
CA HIS A 175 21.86 -2.53 -1.73
C HIS A 175 20.70 -2.65 -2.73
N PHE A 176 20.04 -1.53 -3.03
CA PHE A 176 19.12 -1.42 -4.16
C PHE A 176 19.89 -1.06 -5.43
N ASP A 177 19.96 -2.01 -6.37
CA ASP A 177 20.59 -1.78 -7.67
C ASP A 177 19.71 -0.80 -8.46
N LYS A 178 20.10 0.49 -8.51
CA LYS A 178 19.31 1.52 -9.21
C LYS A 178 19.28 1.35 -10.73
N SER A 179 20.23 0.58 -11.30
CA SER A 179 20.27 0.26 -12.72
C SER A 179 19.25 -0.82 -13.06
N LYS A 180 19.28 -1.93 -12.31
CA LYS A 180 18.33 -3.05 -12.48
C LYS A 180 16.98 -2.83 -11.76
N ARG A 181 16.92 -1.85 -10.86
CA ARG A 181 15.78 -1.42 -10.05
C ARG A 181 15.15 -2.52 -9.18
N PHE A 182 16.00 -3.30 -8.53
CA PHE A 182 15.55 -4.29 -7.55
C PHE A 182 16.57 -4.49 -6.43
N LEU A 183 16.10 -5.11 -5.34
CA LEU A 183 16.95 -5.77 -4.36
C LEU A 183 16.39 -7.14 -3.99
N LYS A 184 17.28 -8.03 -3.57
CA LYS A 184 16.95 -9.26 -2.83
C LYS A 184 17.47 -9.07 -1.40
N ALA A 185 16.63 -9.36 -0.42
CA ALA A 185 16.96 -9.26 0.99
C ALA A 185 16.45 -10.49 1.72
N GLU A 186 17.14 -10.89 2.78
CA GLU A 186 16.76 -12.05 3.57
C GLU A 186 16.97 -11.77 5.06
N SER A 187 16.12 -12.37 5.88
CA SER A 187 16.26 -12.36 7.34
C SER A 187 15.54 -13.58 7.90
N HIS A 188 16.26 -14.38 8.68
CA HIS A 188 15.73 -15.57 9.32
C HIS A 188 15.09 -16.53 8.29
N SER A 189 13.76 -16.71 8.35
CA SER A 189 12.98 -17.58 7.49
C SER A 189 12.27 -16.83 6.35
N CYS A 190 12.63 -15.58 6.06
CA CYS A 190 11.95 -14.77 5.06
C CYS A 190 12.92 -14.23 4.00
N GLU A 191 12.61 -14.51 2.75
CA GLU A 191 13.23 -13.89 1.58
C GLU A 191 12.29 -12.84 0.99
N VAL A 192 12.84 -11.68 0.64
CA VAL A 192 12.11 -10.55 0.06
C VAL A 192 12.76 -10.16 -1.27
N LEU A 193 11.96 -10.22 -2.34
CA LEU A 193 12.27 -9.56 -3.60
C LEU A 193 11.53 -8.22 -3.65
N CYS A 194 12.28 -7.13 -3.69
CA CYS A 194 11.75 -5.78 -3.79
C CYS A 194 12.07 -5.19 -5.17
N LEU A 195 11.04 -4.79 -5.92
CA LEU A 195 11.16 -4.31 -7.30
C LEU A 195 10.57 -2.91 -7.45
N ASP A 196 11.15 -2.08 -8.29
CA ASP A 196 10.45 -0.88 -8.76
C ASP A 196 9.34 -1.25 -9.74
N ILE A 197 8.16 -0.66 -9.58
CA ILE A 197 7.03 -0.86 -10.50
C ILE A 197 7.42 -0.61 -11.97
N ARG A 198 8.38 0.28 -12.23
CA ARG A 198 8.83 0.66 -13.58
C ARG A 198 9.57 -0.45 -14.33
N VAL A 199 10.03 -1.50 -13.64
CA VAL A 199 10.69 -2.66 -14.28
C VAL A 199 9.88 -3.94 -14.17
N LEU A 200 8.65 -3.85 -13.67
CA LEU A 200 7.86 -5.02 -13.30
C LEU A 200 7.59 -5.95 -14.49
N GLU A 201 7.21 -5.40 -15.64
CA GLU A 201 6.94 -6.18 -16.86
C GLU A 201 8.21 -6.88 -17.39
N GLN A 202 9.36 -6.21 -17.32
CA GLN A 202 10.65 -6.79 -17.72
C GLN A 202 11.21 -7.78 -16.69
N SER A 203 10.63 -7.85 -15.49
CA SER A 203 11.12 -8.68 -14.38
C SER A 203 10.47 -10.07 -14.35
N ALA A 204 9.80 -10.52 -15.41
CA ALA A 204 9.13 -11.83 -15.47
C ALA A 204 10.08 -13.00 -15.20
N ASP A 205 11.29 -12.98 -15.78
CA ASP A 205 12.30 -14.02 -15.55
C ASP A 205 12.83 -14.00 -14.11
N LEU A 206 13.09 -12.81 -13.57
CA LEU A 206 13.54 -12.63 -12.19
C LEU A 206 12.48 -13.09 -11.17
N LEU A 207 11.21 -12.78 -11.43
CA LEU A 207 10.08 -13.26 -10.63
C LEU A 207 9.97 -14.79 -10.73
N SER A 208 10.15 -15.35 -11.92
CA SER A 208 10.06 -16.78 -12.14
C SER A 208 11.17 -17.55 -11.42
N GLU A 209 12.41 -17.06 -11.50
CA GLU A 209 13.57 -17.57 -10.77
C GLU A 209 13.34 -17.49 -9.26
N PHE A 210 12.92 -16.32 -8.77
CA PHE A 210 12.70 -16.10 -7.34
C PHE A 210 11.61 -17.01 -6.78
N LEU A 211 10.51 -17.22 -7.51
CA LEU A 211 9.40 -18.04 -7.05
C LEU A 211 9.57 -19.53 -7.35
N GLY A 212 10.37 -19.92 -8.34
CA GLY A 212 10.46 -21.30 -8.83
C GLY A 212 9.23 -21.73 -9.64
N GLN A 213 8.47 -20.79 -10.20
CA GLN A 213 7.32 -21.03 -11.07
C GLN A 213 7.31 -20.02 -12.21
N LYS A 214 6.73 -20.37 -13.37
CA LYS A 214 6.63 -19.44 -14.50
C LYS A 214 5.68 -18.27 -14.15
N VAL A 215 6.18 -17.05 -14.25
CA VAL A 215 5.42 -15.80 -14.06
C VAL A 215 5.39 -15.04 -15.37
N ALA A 216 4.20 -14.61 -15.80
CA ALA A 216 4.01 -13.73 -16.95
C ALA A 216 3.22 -12.51 -16.50
N VAL A 217 3.87 -11.35 -16.43
CA VAL A 217 3.22 -10.13 -15.95
C VAL A 217 2.60 -9.37 -17.12
N CYS A 218 1.34 -8.97 -16.98
CA CYS A 218 0.66 -8.08 -17.92
C CYS A 218 -0.01 -6.93 -17.18
N PHE A 219 0.12 -5.72 -17.70
CA PHE A 219 -0.55 -4.55 -17.13
C PHE A 219 -1.99 -4.43 -17.67
N ALA A 220 -2.97 -4.86 -16.87
CA ALA A 220 -4.39 -4.65 -17.19
C ALA A 220 -4.97 -3.35 -16.59
N ASN A 221 -4.31 -2.75 -15.59
CA ASN A 221 -4.87 -1.69 -14.74
C ASN A 221 -4.16 -0.34 -14.87
N GLN A 222 -4.68 0.53 -15.74
CA GLN A 222 -4.31 1.95 -15.78
C GLN A 222 -5.35 2.78 -15.02
N ALA A 223 -4.91 3.62 -14.09
CA ALA A 223 -5.81 4.50 -13.32
C ALA A 223 -6.64 5.43 -14.23
N GLU A 224 -6.15 5.70 -15.42
CA GLU A 224 -6.79 6.48 -16.50
C GLU A 224 -8.10 5.84 -17.01
N ARG A 225 -8.31 4.53 -16.80
CA ARG A 225 -9.56 3.84 -17.20
C ARG A 225 -10.65 3.86 -16.12
N LYS A 226 -10.41 4.51 -14.99
CA LYS A 226 -11.38 4.60 -13.88
C LYS A 226 -12.32 5.79 -14.08
N TRP A 227 -13.42 5.82 -13.32
CA TRP A 227 -14.41 6.90 -13.39
C TRP A 227 -13.81 8.30 -13.15
N TYR A 228 -12.69 8.38 -12.43
CA TYR A 228 -11.96 9.62 -12.15
C TYR A 228 -10.75 9.83 -13.09
N GLY A 229 -10.63 9.06 -14.18
CA GLY A 229 -9.44 9.01 -15.04
C GLY A 229 -9.00 10.35 -15.58
N ASP A 230 -9.93 11.12 -16.15
CA ASP A 230 -9.65 12.43 -16.73
C ASP A 230 -9.15 13.43 -15.68
N VAL A 231 -9.85 13.52 -14.54
CA VAL A 231 -9.47 14.42 -13.44
C VAL A 231 -8.11 14.04 -12.85
N TYR A 232 -7.84 12.73 -12.73
CA TYR A 232 -6.54 12.22 -12.30
C TYR A 232 -5.41 12.62 -13.28
N ALA A 233 -5.63 12.46 -14.58
CA ALA A 233 -4.65 12.80 -15.60
C ALA A 233 -4.37 14.32 -15.61
N THR A 234 -5.42 15.14 -15.55
CA THR A 234 -5.28 16.60 -15.44
C THR A 234 -4.49 16.97 -14.18
N PHE A 235 -4.89 16.47 -13.01
CA PHE A 235 -4.20 16.78 -11.76
C PHE A 235 -2.74 16.34 -11.78
N LYS A 236 -2.42 15.15 -12.29
CA LYS A 236 -1.04 14.67 -12.39
C LYS A 236 -0.18 15.61 -13.26
N ASN A 237 -0.75 16.18 -14.31
CA ASN A 237 -0.04 17.05 -15.24
C ASN A 237 0.06 18.51 -14.76
N THR A 238 -0.90 18.98 -13.96
CA THR A 238 -0.95 20.38 -13.50
C THR A 238 -0.46 20.57 -12.07
N HIS A 239 -0.48 19.53 -11.23
CA HIS A 239 -0.07 19.62 -9.84
C HIS A 239 1.42 19.94 -9.73
N CYS A 240 1.72 21.13 -9.23
CA CYS A 240 3.07 21.58 -8.93
C CYS A 240 3.28 21.57 -7.41
N PRO A 241 3.87 20.52 -6.83
CA PRO A 241 4.12 20.46 -5.40
C PRO A 241 5.08 21.59 -4.98
N SER A 242 4.82 22.18 -3.81
CA SER A 242 5.74 23.19 -3.27
C SER A 242 7.15 22.61 -3.10
N LEU A 243 8.18 23.46 -3.28
CA LEU A 243 9.58 23.05 -3.12
C LEU A 243 9.83 22.39 -1.74
N GLY A 244 9.18 22.91 -0.69
CA GLY A 244 9.26 22.36 0.66
C GLY A 244 8.69 20.95 0.75
N PHE A 245 7.48 20.73 0.23
CA PHE A 245 6.84 19.42 0.24
C PHE A 245 7.62 18.37 -0.55
N HIS A 246 8.07 18.74 -1.75
CA HIS A 246 8.89 17.87 -2.59
C HIS A 246 10.23 17.51 -1.93
N LYS A 247 10.86 18.47 -1.24
CA LYS A 247 12.10 18.24 -0.47
C LYS A 247 11.88 17.25 0.67
N VAL A 248 10.75 17.31 1.37
CA VAL A 248 10.42 16.34 2.44
C VAL A 248 10.37 14.92 1.88
N LEU A 249 9.67 14.70 0.77
CA LEU A 249 9.59 13.38 0.15
C LEU A 249 10.97 12.91 -0.33
N LYS A 250 11.72 13.77 -1.02
CA LYS A 250 13.04 13.42 -1.56
C LYS A 250 14.11 13.17 -0.50
N ASN A 251 14.07 13.88 0.62
CA ASN A 251 15.01 13.69 1.72
C ASN A 251 14.67 12.48 2.60
N SER A 252 13.54 11.82 2.37
CA SER A 252 13.18 10.63 3.12
C SER A 252 14.14 9.47 2.85
N LYS A 253 14.31 8.63 3.86
CA LYS A 253 15.05 7.36 3.75
C LYS A 253 14.52 6.48 2.61
N TYR A 254 13.20 6.46 2.43
CA TYR A 254 12.53 5.76 1.33
C TYR A 254 13.02 6.27 -0.02
N TYR A 255 12.95 7.58 -0.25
CA TYR A 255 13.29 8.13 -1.55
C TYR A 255 14.77 7.94 -1.87
N GLN A 256 15.65 8.30 -0.94
CA GLN A 256 17.11 8.23 -1.13
C GLN A 256 17.61 6.81 -1.44
N HIS A 257 16.96 5.81 -0.84
CA HIS A 257 17.33 4.42 -1.00
C HIS A 257 16.90 3.85 -2.36
N PHE A 258 15.64 4.06 -2.77
CA PHE A 258 15.07 3.43 -3.96
C PHE A 258 15.17 4.28 -5.23
N PHE A 259 15.32 5.60 -5.12
CA PHE A 259 15.25 6.54 -6.24
C PHE A 259 16.53 7.36 -6.40
N PRO A 260 16.80 7.89 -7.61
CA PRO A 260 17.90 8.82 -7.86
C PRO A 260 17.74 10.15 -7.13
#